data_AF-A0A3N5FCL8-F1
#
_entry.id   AF-A0A3N5FCL8-F1
#
_cell.length_a   1.000
_cell.length_b   1.000
_cell.length_c   1.000
_cell.angle_alpha   90.00
_cell.angle_beta   90.00
_cell.angle_gamma   90.00
#
_symmetry.space_group_name_H-M   'P 1'
#
loop_
_entity.id
_entity.type
_entity.pdbx_description
1 polymer ?
#
loop_
_entity_poly.entity_id
_entity_poly.type
_entity_poly.pdbx_seq_one_letter_code
_entity_poly.pdbx_strand_id
1 'polypeptide(L)'
;MKRHLNEVLESVAEIYGNNILASARHYLEVDIGKHAEVLGYTELAEKYGQVCAIVPLKHPIEGMKVRIDGRTFVNYAQYASGIVVPGYLADETIHPYKPFIPNDSMILNCA
;
A
#
# COMPACT_ATOMS: atom_id res chain seq x y z
N MET A 1 11.96 -1.75 -14.91
CA MET A 1 10.58 -1.85 -14.38
C MET A 1 10.50 -2.48 -13.00
N LYS A 2 10.77 -3.80 -12.80
CA LYS A 2 10.68 -4.43 -11.46
C LYS A 2 11.46 -3.68 -10.37
N ARG A 3 12.71 -3.29 -10.68
CA ARG A 3 13.56 -2.50 -9.78
C ARG A 3 12.93 -1.15 -9.41
N HIS A 4 12.43 -0.40 -10.39
CA HIS A 4 11.78 0.89 -10.16
C HIS A 4 10.50 0.73 -9.32
N LEU A 5 9.73 -0.34 -9.52
CA LEU A 5 8.56 -0.63 -8.69
C LEU A 5 8.97 -0.92 -7.24
N ASN A 6 10.06 -1.66 -7.03
CA ASN A 6 10.57 -1.89 -5.68
C ASN A 6 11.00 -0.57 -5.02
N GLU A 7 11.74 0.28 -5.73
CA GLU A 7 12.18 1.59 -5.21
C GLU A 7 10.99 2.48 -4.85
N VAL A 8 9.90 2.45 -5.63
CA VAL A 8 8.64 3.13 -5.28
C VAL A 8 8.07 2.59 -3.97
N LEU A 9 7.96 1.26 -3.82
CA LEU A 9 7.39 0.64 -2.62
C LEU A 9 8.27 0.82 -1.38
N GLU A 10 9.60 0.81 -1.56
CA GLU A 10 10.59 1.12 -0.52
C GLU A 10 10.45 2.57 -0.07
N SER A 11 10.34 3.52 -1.00
CA SER A 11 10.08 4.94 -0.67
C SER A 11 8.80 5.10 0.15
N VAL A 12 7.70 4.42 -0.21
CA VAL A 12 6.48 4.44 0.60
C VAL A 12 6.74 3.86 1.99
N ALA A 13 7.47 2.74 2.09
CA ALA A 13 7.79 2.13 3.38
C ALA A 13 8.62 3.06 4.28
N GLU A 14 9.57 3.79 3.70
CA GLU A 14 10.41 4.74 4.41
C GLU A 14 9.60 5.94 4.94
N ILE A 15 8.75 6.53 4.10
CA ILE A 15 7.91 7.68 4.47
C ILE A 15 7.01 7.37 5.67
N TYR A 16 6.41 6.17 5.69
CA TYR A 16 5.44 5.81 6.72
C TYR A 16 6.00 4.92 7.84
N GLY A 17 7.21 4.39 7.72
CA GLY A 17 7.70 3.23 8.48
C GLY A 17 7.48 3.27 9.98
N ASN A 18 7.74 4.41 10.62
CA ASN A 18 7.54 4.56 12.06
C ASN A 18 6.08 4.50 12.50
N ASN A 19 5.14 4.73 11.59
CA ASN A 19 3.70 4.68 11.82
C ASN A 19 3.06 3.37 11.32
N ILE A 20 3.80 2.46 10.68
CA ILE A 20 3.23 1.21 10.17
C ILE A 20 2.97 0.21 11.32
N LEU A 21 1.79 -0.40 11.31
CA LEU A 21 1.47 -1.58 12.10
C LEU A 21 0.71 -2.58 11.24
N ALA A 22 1.38 -3.65 10.82
CA ALA A 22 0.89 -4.61 9.83
C ALA A 22 -0.49 -5.24 10.14
N SER A 23 -0.88 -5.34 11.42
CA SER A 23 -2.17 -5.89 11.86
C SER A 23 -3.25 -4.82 12.11
N ALA A 24 -2.92 -3.54 11.89
CA ALA A 24 -3.82 -2.46 12.19
C ALA A 24 -5.07 -2.46 11.30
N ARG A 25 -6.16 -1.93 11.86
CA ARG A 25 -7.41 -1.71 11.14
C ARG A 25 -7.45 -0.38 10.39
N HIS A 26 -6.68 0.61 10.85
CA HIS A 26 -6.60 1.93 10.21
C HIS A 26 -5.60 1.86 9.07
N TYR A 27 -5.92 2.48 7.94
CA TYR A 27 -4.98 2.51 6.82
C TYR A 27 -5.09 3.80 6.00
N LEU A 28 -4.06 4.03 5.18
CA LEU A 28 -4.03 4.99 4.09
C LEU A 28 -3.92 4.29 2.75
N GLU A 29 -4.49 4.91 1.72
CA GLU A 29 -4.26 4.56 0.33
C GLU A 29 -3.21 5.51 -0.24
N VAL A 30 -2.14 4.93 -0.78
CA VAL A 30 -1.04 5.67 -1.41
C VAL A 30 -1.02 5.29 -2.88
N ASP A 31 -1.33 6.25 -3.75
CA ASP A 31 -1.30 6.07 -5.20
C ASP A 31 0.12 5.79 -5.68
N ILE A 32 0.35 4.58 -6.20
CA ILE A 32 1.66 4.10 -6.65
C ILE A 32 2.08 4.84 -7.91
N GLY A 33 1.15 5.11 -8.83
CA GLY A 33 1.44 5.82 -10.07
C GLY A 33 1.92 7.24 -9.82
N LYS A 34 1.25 7.97 -8.92
CA LYS A 34 1.68 9.32 -8.50
C LYS A 34 3.05 9.30 -7.81
N HIS A 35 3.28 8.30 -6.95
CA HIS A 35 4.59 8.18 -6.28
C HIS A 35 5.71 7.84 -7.28
N ALA A 36 5.43 7.02 -8.28
CA ALA A 36 6.35 6.72 -9.37
C ALA A 36 6.67 7.96 -10.22
N GLU A 37 5.69 8.81 -10.49
CA GLU A 37 5.88 10.08 -11.21
C GLU A 37 6.84 11.02 -10.46
N VAL A 38 6.69 11.14 -9.14
CA VAL A 38 7.59 11.94 -8.28
C VAL A 38 9.05 11.45 -8.36
N LEU A 39 9.25 10.14 -8.52
CA LEU A 39 10.57 9.53 -8.68
C LEU A 39 11.10 9.54 -10.13
N GLY A 40 10.33 10.09 -11.08
CA GLY A 40 10.72 10.17 -12.49
C GLY A 40 10.47 8.88 -13.29
N TYR A 41 9.66 7.95 -12.78
CA TYR A 41 9.34 6.67 -13.42
C TYR A 41 8.01 6.73 -14.19
N THR A 42 7.99 7.49 -15.28
CA THR A 42 6.79 7.74 -16.08
C THR A 42 6.14 6.46 -16.60
N GLU A 43 6.92 5.42 -16.96
CA GLU A 43 6.36 4.15 -17.42
C GLU A 43 5.55 3.41 -16.33
N LEU A 44 5.95 3.57 -15.05
CA LEU A 44 5.21 3.02 -13.91
C LEU A 44 4.01 3.89 -13.56
N ALA A 45 4.13 5.21 -13.69
CA ALA A 45 3.02 6.13 -13.48
C ALA A 45 1.86 5.83 -14.44
N GLU A 46 2.15 5.58 -15.71
CA GLU A 46 1.15 5.20 -16.71
C GLU A 46 0.54 3.82 -16.42
N LYS A 47 1.38 2.81 -16.10
CA LYS A 47 0.92 1.44 -15.87
C LYS A 47 0.10 1.28 -14.59
N TYR A 48 0.52 1.94 -13.51
CA TYR A 48 -0.04 1.79 -12.17
C TYR A 48 -0.84 3.01 -11.72
N GLY A 49 -1.28 3.84 -12.67
CA GLY A 49 -2.21 4.93 -12.39
C GLY A 49 -3.44 4.42 -11.66
N GLN A 50 -3.80 5.08 -10.55
CA GLN A 50 -4.93 4.72 -9.68
C GLN A 50 -4.79 3.39 -8.92
N VAL A 51 -3.64 2.71 -9.01
CA VAL A 51 -3.35 1.55 -8.17
C VAL A 51 -2.77 2.02 -6.85
N CYS A 52 -3.41 1.67 -5.74
CA CYS A 52 -2.99 2.09 -4.42
C CYS A 52 -2.24 0.99 -3.67
N ALA A 53 -1.15 1.38 -3.00
CA ALA A 53 -0.62 0.66 -1.86
C ALA A 53 -1.45 1.01 -0.62
N ILE A 54 -1.69 0.01 0.21
CA ILE A 54 -2.38 0.13 1.49
C ILE A 54 -1.32 0.19 2.58
N VAL A 55 -1.38 1.23 3.41
CA VAL A 55 -0.44 1.45 4.51
C VAL A 55 -1.19 1.32 5.85
N PRO A 56 -1.14 0.16 6.52
CA PRO A 56 -1.74 -0.02 7.85
C PRO A 56 -1.05 0.83 8.91
N LEU A 57 -1.80 1.63 9.65
CA LEU A 57 -1.29 2.64 10.59
C LEU A 57 -1.51 2.26 12.05
N LYS A 58 -0.50 2.51 12.90
CA LYS A 58 -0.57 2.39 14.37
C LYS A 58 -1.71 3.21 14.95
N HIS A 59 -1.88 4.43 14.44
CA HIS A 59 -2.87 5.39 14.92
C HIS A 59 -3.70 5.93 13.76
N PRO A 60 -5.00 6.21 14.00
CA PRO A 60 -5.78 6.98 13.05
C PRO A 60 -5.17 8.37 12.85
N ILE A 61 -5.25 8.89 11.63
CA ILE A 61 -4.87 10.27 11.32
C ILE A 61 -6.10 11.18 11.36
N GLU A 62 -5.91 12.50 11.38
CA GLU A 62 -7.02 13.45 11.30
C GLU A 62 -7.73 13.39 9.93
N GLY A 63 -8.99 13.82 9.88
CA GLY A 63 -9.81 13.81 8.66
C GLY A 63 -10.94 12.78 8.67
N MET A 64 -11.56 12.62 7.50
CA MET A 64 -12.72 11.74 7.31
C MET A 64 -12.31 10.26 7.44
N LYS A 65 -13.17 9.47 8.06
CA LYS A 65 -12.98 8.03 8.26
C LYS A 65 -14.09 7.25 7.60
N VAL A 66 -13.73 6.32 6.73
CA VAL A 66 -14.68 5.45 6.04
C VAL A 66 -14.44 4.01 6.48
N ARG A 67 -15.53 3.33 6.86
CA ARG A 67 -15.48 1.91 7.20
C ARG A 67 -15.62 1.08 5.93
N ILE A 68 -14.65 0.20 5.70
CA ILE A 68 -14.57 -0.69 4.54
C ILE A 68 -14.66 -2.14 5.02
N ASP A 69 -15.37 -2.96 4.26
CA ASP A 69 -15.44 -4.41 4.47
C ASP A 69 -14.07 -5.03 4.15
N GLY A 70 -13.53 -5.84 5.08
CA GLY A 70 -12.23 -6.49 4.91
C GLY A 70 -12.12 -7.35 3.65
N ARG A 71 -13.22 -7.91 3.15
CA ARG A 71 -13.26 -8.73 1.93
C ARG A 71 -12.92 -7.94 0.66
N THR A 72 -12.92 -6.61 0.73
CA THR A 72 -12.43 -5.74 -0.36
C THR A 72 -10.96 -6.02 -0.69
N PHE A 73 -10.17 -6.48 0.29
CA PHE A 73 -8.74 -6.76 0.13
C PHE A 73 -8.45 -8.21 -0.31
N VAL A 74 -9.36 -8.81 -1.08
CA VAL A 74 -9.17 -10.16 -1.64
C VAL A 74 -7.93 -10.19 -2.55
N ASN A 75 -7.09 -11.21 -2.38
CA ASN A 75 -5.83 -11.36 -3.12
C ASN A 75 -4.84 -10.20 -2.95
N TYR A 76 -4.85 -9.52 -1.81
CA TYR A 76 -3.78 -8.58 -1.47
C TYR A 76 -2.61 -9.32 -0.80
N ALA A 77 -1.42 -8.77 -0.98
CA ALA A 77 -0.16 -9.27 -0.44
C ALA A 77 0.43 -8.26 0.55
N GLN A 78 1.06 -8.74 1.61
CA GLN A 78 1.74 -7.93 2.63
C GLN A 78 3.25 -8.21 2.60
N TYR A 79 4.04 -7.15 2.49
CA TYR A 79 5.50 -7.21 2.58
C TYR A 79 6.00 -7.18 4.02
N ALA A 80 7.30 -7.48 4.21
CA ALA A 80 7.96 -7.36 5.51
C ALA A 80 7.93 -5.94 6.09
N SER A 81 7.87 -4.90 5.24
CA SER A 81 7.67 -3.51 5.66
C SER A 81 6.31 -3.24 6.30
N GLY A 82 5.34 -4.16 6.13
CA GLY A 82 3.96 -4.01 6.58
C GLY A 82 3.04 -3.33 5.57
N ILE A 83 3.58 -2.76 4.49
CA ILE A 83 2.79 -2.28 3.35
C ILE A 83 2.08 -3.46 2.68
N VAL A 84 0.89 -3.17 2.18
CA VAL A 84 0.02 -4.12 1.52
C VAL A 84 -0.29 -3.63 0.10
N VAL A 85 -0.30 -4.51 -0.89
CA VAL A 85 -0.58 -4.17 -2.30
C VAL A 85 -1.48 -5.23 -2.95
N PRO A 86 -2.13 -4.94 -4.08
CA PRO A 86 -2.80 -5.98 -4.86
C PRO A 86 -1.82 -7.09 -5.27
N GLY A 87 -2.26 -8.35 -5.26
CA GLY A 87 -1.40 -9.50 -5.50
C GLY A 87 -0.72 -9.50 -6.87
N TYR A 88 -1.42 -9.05 -7.91
CA TYR A 88 -0.83 -8.93 -9.26
C TYR A 88 0.34 -7.94 -9.30
N LEU A 89 0.33 -6.92 -8.45
CA LEU A 89 1.45 -5.98 -8.33
C LEU A 89 2.60 -6.63 -7.57
N ALA A 90 2.29 -7.43 -6.55
CA ALA A 90 3.29 -8.14 -5.78
C ALA A 90 4.10 -9.14 -6.61
N ASP A 91 3.47 -9.82 -7.56
CA ASP A 91 4.12 -10.73 -8.51
C ASP A 91 5.11 -10.04 -9.46
N GLU A 92 4.98 -8.71 -9.62
CA GLU A 92 5.89 -7.90 -10.41
C GLU A 92 7.10 -7.37 -9.63
N THR A 93 7.17 -7.62 -8.32
CA THR A 93 8.31 -7.22 -7.48
C THR A 93 9.33 -8.35 -7.32
N ILE A 94 10.42 -8.06 -6.59
CA ILE A 94 11.40 -9.10 -6.17
C ILE A 94 11.26 -9.45 -4.69
N HIS A 95 10.44 -8.69 -3.95
CA HIS A 95 10.38 -8.79 -2.50
C HIS A 95 9.50 -9.98 -2.09
N PRO A 96 9.92 -10.78 -1.11
CA PRO A 96 9.06 -11.82 -0.57
C PRO A 96 7.85 -11.17 0.11
N TYR A 97 6.68 -11.77 -0.11
CA TYR A 97 5.43 -11.33 0.49
C TYR A 97 4.67 -12.53 1.05
N LYS A 98 3.71 -12.24 1.93
CA LYS A 98 2.71 -13.20 2.41
C LYS A 98 1.31 -12.72 2.04
N PRO A 99 0.30 -13.60 2.03
CA PRO A 99 -1.10 -13.16 1.90
C PRO A 99 -1.45 -12.14 2.98
N PHE A 100 -2.11 -11.06 2.59
CA PHE A 100 -2.64 -10.10 3.55
C PHE A 100 -3.92 -10.64 4.17
N ILE A 101 -3.98 -10.62 5.51
CA ILE A 101 -5.16 -11.01 6.27
C ILE A 101 -5.77 -9.74 6.86
N PRO A 102 -6.80 -9.15 6.23
CA PRO A 102 -7.45 -7.96 6.73
C PRO A 102 -8.26 -8.27 8.00
N ASN A 103 -8.53 -7.23 8.79
CA ASN A 103 -9.60 -7.31 9.78
C ASN A 103 -10.95 -7.30 9.05
N ASP A 104 -11.99 -7.89 9.65
CA ASP A 104 -13.36 -7.89 9.09
C ASP A 104 -13.86 -6.49 8.73
N SER A 105 -13.43 -5.49 9.50
CA SER A 105 -13.71 -4.08 9.27
C SER A 105 -12.44 -3.25 9.30
N MET A 106 -12.10 -2.70 8.13
CA MET A 106 -10.98 -1.78 7.92
C MET A 106 -11.48 -0.33 7.94
N ILE A 107 -10.61 0.60 8.34
CA ILE A 107 -10.91 2.03 8.44
C ILE A 107 -9.96 2.80 7.53
N LEU A 108 -10.47 3.23 6.39
CA LEU A 108 -9.78 4.16 5.50
C LEU A 108 -9.75 5.53 6.17
N ASN A 109 -8.56 6.12 6.25
CA ASN A 109 -8.41 7.52 6.58
C ASN A 109 -8.28 8.29 5.26
N CYS A 110 -9.24 9.16 4.95
CA CYS A 110 -9.20 10.03 3.79
C CYS A 110 -8.40 11.27 4.17
N ALA A 111 -7.14 11.30 3.72
CA ALA A 111 -6.23 12.44 3.84
C ALA A 111 -6.23 13.27 2.55
#